data_AF-A0A961JQB2-F1
#
_entry.id   AF-A0A961JQB2-F1
#
_cell.length_a   1.000
_cell.length_b   1.000
_cell.length_c   1.000
_cell.angle_alpha   90.00
_cell.angle_beta   90.00
_cell.angle_gamma   90.00
#
_symmetry.space_group_name_H-M   'P 1'
#
loop_
_entity.id
_entity.type
_entity.pdbx_description
1 polymer ?
#
loop_
_entity_poly.entity_id
_entity_poly.type
_entity_poly.pdbx_seq_one_letter_code
_entity_poly.pdbx_strand_id
1 'polypeptide(L)'
;KLLNLKVEGHDDVRVICRGVERDTVKDLPTHVDFMRLHRNTRINIFIHVEFENEATAPGIKKGGVLVVTRPEVELNVVAGDIPEKITVDLAGKDVGDVIHISDVTLPAGVKPTIERDFIIASISAPSGLRGSDEETDETPVTEVIHEAKDAD
;
A
#
# COMPACT_ATOMS: atom_id res chain seq x y z
N LYS A 1 -2.27 13.32 11.76
CA LYS A 1 -1.69 13.78 13.04
C LYS A 1 -2.73 14.54 13.85
N LEU A 2 -2.81 14.32 15.17
CA LEU A 2 -3.67 15.07 16.08
C LEU A 2 -2.98 16.40 16.46
N LEU A 3 -3.72 17.50 16.43
CA LEU A 3 -3.23 18.86 16.71
C LEU A 3 -4.09 19.51 17.79
N ASN A 4 -3.49 20.36 18.61
CA ASN A 4 -4.23 21.27 19.50
C ASN A 4 -4.26 22.65 18.85
N LEU A 5 -5.44 23.10 18.43
CA LEU A 5 -5.67 24.41 17.86
C LEU A 5 -6.08 25.38 18.96
N LYS A 6 -5.35 26.48 19.08
CA LYS A 6 -5.67 27.62 19.96
C LYS A 6 -6.24 28.75 19.11
N VAL A 7 -7.44 29.19 19.44
CA VAL A 7 -8.09 30.33 18.79
C VAL A 7 -8.35 31.38 19.87
N GLU A 8 -7.99 32.63 19.61
CA GLU A 8 -8.21 33.71 20.58
C GLU A 8 -9.70 33.80 20.96
N GLY A 9 -9.99 33.81 22.26
CA GLY A 9 -11.35 33.82 22.79
C GLY A 9 -12.03 32.45 22.92
N HIS A 10 -11.34 31.35 22.57
CA HIS A 10 -11.86 29.99 22.71
C HIS A 10 -10.89 29.08 23.48
N ASP A 11 -11.44 28.04 24.11
CA ASP A 11 -10.65 26.99 24.75
C ASP A 11 -9.87 26.15 23.72
N ASP A 12 -8.80 25.49 24.18
CA ASP A 12 -7.98 24.61 23.36
C ASP A 12 -8.82 23.47 22.74
N VAL A 13 -8.80 23.37 21.40
CA VAL A 13 -9.57 22.37 20.67
C VAL A 13 -8.65 21.34 20.03
N ARG A 14 -8.94 20.04 20.25
CA ARG A 14 -8.30 18.95 19.52
C ARG A 14 -8.87 18.87 18.11
N VAL A 15 -8.00 19.00 17.12
CA VAL A 15 -8.35 18.94 15.71
C VAL A 15 -7.45 17.98 14.95
N ILE A 16 -7.92 17.51 13.80
CA ILE A 16 -7.11 16.81 12.82
C ILE A 16 -7.15 17.57 11.51
N CYS A 17 -6.02 17.64 10.81
CA CYS A 17 -5.96 18.20 9.46
C CYS A 17 -6.60 17.18 8.51
N ARG A 18 -7.71 17.55 7.87
CA ARG A 18 -8.43 16.71 6.91
C ARG A 18 -7.88 16.86 5.50
N GLY A 19 -7.50 18.08 5.14
CA GLY A 19 -7.04 18.42 3.80
C GLY A 19 -6.27 19.74 3.80
N VAL A 20 -5.34 19.83 2.86
CA VAL A 20 -4.62 21.06 2.56
C VAL A 20 -4.76 21.30 1.07
N GLU A 21 -5.41 22.39 0.71
CA GLU A 21 -5.42 22.87 -0.66
C GLU A 21 -4.15 23.68 -0.89
N ARG A 22 -3.53 23.46 -2.06
CA ARG A 22 -2.32 24.15 -2.47
C ARG A 22 -2.54 24.86 -3.78
N ASP A 23 -1.90 26.01 -3.92
CA ASP A 23 -1.77 26.71 -5.18
C ASP A 23 -0.95 25.86 -6.15
N THR A 24 -1.51 25.58 -7.34
CA THR A 24 -0.91 24.67 -8.33
C THR A 24 0.39 25.19 -8.94
N VAL A 25 0.64 26.50 -8.88
CA VAL A 25 1.81 27.14 -9.50
C VAL A 25 2.90 27.40 -8.47
N LYS A 26 2.52 27.82 -7.26
CA LYS A 26 3.47 28.21 -6.21
C LYS A 26 3.74 27.10 -5.19
N ASP A 27 2.97 26.01 -5.22
CA ASP A 27 2.98 24.92 -4.22
C ASP A 27 2.84 25.41 -2.77
N LEU A 28 2.20 26.57 -2.59
CA LEU A 28 1.94 27.16 -1.28
C LEU A 28 0.54 26.75 -0.81
N PRO A 29 0.35 26.44 0.49
CA PRO A 29 -0.97 26.12 1.02
C PRO A 29 -1.87 27.36 1.01
N THR A 30 -3.07 27.22 0.44
CA THR A 30 -4.09 28.29 0.33
C THR A 30 -5.21 28.11 1.35
N HIS A 31 -5.58 26.86 1.63
CA HIS A 31 -6.66 26.53 2.56
C HIS A 31 -6.32 25.26 3.33
N VAL A 32 -6.67 25.22 4.61
CA VAL A 32 -6.45 24.07 5.49
C VAL A 32 -7.72 23.75 6.23
N ASP A 33 -8.19 22.52 6.07
CA ASP A 33 -9.37 22.02 6.74
C ASP A 33 -9.02 21.34 8.06
N PHE A 34 -9.53 21.87 9.15
CA PHE A 34 -9.44 21.25 10.48
C PHE A 34 -10.77 20.66 10.90
N MET A 35 -10.76 19.39 11.30
CA MET A 35 -11.92 18.71 11.87
C MET A 35 -11.75 18.55 13.38
N ARG A 36 -12.69 19.08 14.16
CA ARG A 36 -12.72 18.92 15.62
C ARG A 36 -13.06 17.49 16.01
N LEU A 37 -12.31 16.93 16.97
CA LEU A 37 -12.52 15.57 17.48
C LEU A 37 -12.84 15.55 18.97
N HIS A 38 -13.79 14.69 19.35
CA HIS A 38 -13.98 14.29 20.73
C HIS A 38 -13.14 13.03 21.01
N ARG A 39 -12.71 12.83 22.27
CA ARG A 39 -11.78 11.73 22.64
C ARG A 39 -12.26 10.34 22.22
N ASN A 40 -13.56 10.09 22.22
CA ASN A 40 -14.14 8.78 21.95
C ASN A 40 -14.70 8.64 20.52
N THR A 41 -14.51 9.64 19.66
CA THR A 41 -14.98 9.56 18.27
C THR A 41 -14.08 8.62 17.49
N ARG A 42 -14.70 7.67 16.76
CA ARG A 42 -14.04 6.86 15.74
C ARG A 42 -14.01 7.62 14.44
N ILE A 43 -12.84 7.66 13.80
CA ILE A 43 -12.65 8.30 12.50
C ILE A 43 -11.89 7.37 11.57
N ASN A 44 -12.18 7.49 10.29
CA ASN A 44 -11.39 6.88 9.24
C ASN A 44 -10.31 7.86 8.81
N ILE A 45 -9.07 7.43 8.80
CA ILE A 45 -7.95 8.23 8.34
C ILE A 45 -6.95 7.37 7.59
N PHE A 46 -6.30 7.97 6.60
CA PHE A 46 -5.17 7.39 5.89
C PHE A 46 -3.90 7.53 6.74
N ILE A 47 -3.25 6.41 7.03
CA ILE A 47 -1.99 6.37 7.77
C ILE A 47 -0.91 5.84 6.86
N HIS A 48 0.23 6.53 6.85
CA HIS A 48 1.37 6.17 6.01
C HIS A 48 2.03 4.87 6.48
N VAL A 49 2.43 4.06 5.52
CA VAL A 49 3.15 2.81 5.75
C VAL A 49 4.65 3.05 5.54
N GLU A 50 5.46 2.76 6.55
CA GLU A 50 6.91 2.73 6.44
C GLU A 50 7.41 1.29 6.41
N PHE A 51 8.41 1.04 5.57
CA PHE A 51 9.04 -0.25 5.42
C PHE A 51 10.36 -0.28 6.20
N GLU A 52 10.47 -1.19 7.16
CA GLU A 52 11.72 -1.46 7.85
C GLU A 52 12.48 -2.60 7.15
N ASN A 53 13.80 -2.61 7.32
CA ASN A 53 14.68 -3.67 6.82
C ASN A 53 14.70 -3.84 5.28
N GLU A 54 14.31 -2.81 4.52
CA GLU A 54 14.32 -2.82 3.04
C GLU A 54 15.69 -3.20 2.46
N ALA A 55 16.77 -2.61 2.98
CA ALA A 55 18.14 -2.90 2.52
C ALA A 55 18.64 -4.30 2.91
N THR A 56 18.06 -4.91 3.94
CA THR A 56 18.46 -6.23 4.45
C THR A 56 17.65 -7.37 3.87
N ALA A 57 16.48 -7.08 3.29
CA ALA A 57 15.57 -8.07 2.72
C ALA A 57 16.28 -8.88 1.62
N PRO A 58 16.24 -10.23 1.67
CA PRO A 58 16.91 -11.08 0.70
C PRO A 58 16.36 -10.86 -0.71
N GLY A 59 15.06 -10.57 -0.87
CA GLY A 59 14.45 -10.24 -2.14
C GLY A 59 15.05 -9.00 -2.81
N ILE A 60 15.27 -7.93 -2.05
CA ILE A 60 15.89 -6.69 -2.56
C ILE A 60 17.37 -6.91 -2.87
N LYS A 61 18.10 -7.62 -2.00
CA LYS A 61 19.52 -7.96 -2.23
C LYS A 61 19.75 -8.81 -3.48
N LYS A 62 18.79 -9.67 -3.84
CA LYS A 62 18.82 -10.49 -5.06
C LYS A 62 18.46 -9.69 -6.33
N GLY A 63 18.23 -8.37 -6.21
CA GLY A 63 17.86 -7.49 -7.32
C GLY A 63 16.35 -7.34 -7.51
N GLY A 64 15.53 -7.78 -6.56
CA GLY A 64 14.09 -7.52 -6.55
C GLY A 64 13.78 -6.04 -6.34
N VAL A 65 12.62 -5.60 -6.82
CA VAL A 65 12.12 -4.23 -6.70
C VAL A 65 10.92 -4.23 -5.77
N LEU A 66 10.95 -3.38 -4.74
CA LEU A 66 9.79 -3.15 -3.87
C LEU A 66 8.74 -2.36 -4.64
N VAL A 67 7.56 -2.95 -4.79
CA VAL A 67 6.40 -2.32 -5.41
C VAL A 67 5.37 -2.03 -4.32
N VAL A 68 5.25 -0.76 -3.96
CA VAL A 68 4.27 -0.29 -2.99
C VAL A 68 2.94 -0.07 -3.70
N THR A 69 1.95 -0.92 -3.44
CA THR A 69 0.61 -0.80 -4.03
C THR A 69 -0.22 0.24 -3.29
N ARG A 70 -0.03 0.35 -1.97
CA ARG A 70 -0.75 1.29 -1.10
C ARG A 70 0.23 1.95 -0.14
N PRO A 71 0.71 3.17 -0.43
CA PRO A 71 1.61 3.90 0.48
C PRO A 71 0.88 4.39 1.74
N GLU A 72 -0.45 4.44 1.69
CA GLU A 72 -1.30 4.80 2.80
C GLU A 72 -2.42 3.77 2.94
N VAL A 73 -2.75 3.44 4.19
CA VAL A 73 -3.83 2.50 4.52
C VAL A 73 -4.92 3.24 5.27
N GLU A 74 -6.16 3.08 4.82
CA GLU A 74 -7.33 3.60 5.51
C GLU A 74 -7.64 2.75 6.74
N LEU A 75 -7.53 3.37 7.91
CA LEU A 75 -7.80 2.74 9.19
C LEU A 75 -8.91 3.47 9.95
N ASN A 76 -9.77 2.70 10.60
CA ASN A 76 -10.70 3.17 11.61
C ASN A 76 -10.02 3.16 12.98
N VAL A 77 -9.79 4.35 13.52
CA VAL A 77 -9.09 4.54 14.79
C VAL A 77 -9.88 5.47 15.71
N VAL A 78 -9.68 5.31 17.02
CA VAL A 78 -10.17 6.27 18.02
C VAL A 78 -9.25 7.48 18.00
N ALA A 79 -9.81 8.68 18.17
CA ALA A 79 -9.05 9.94 18.14
C ALA A 79 -7.87 10.00 19.14
N GLY A 80 -7.88 9.18 20.20
CA GLY A 80 -6.80 9.07 21.19
C GLY A 80 -5.63 8.17 20.78
N ASP A 81 -5.87 7.20 19.90
CA ASP A 81 -4.95 6.09 19.60
C ASP A 81 -4.48 6.12 18.14
N ILE A 82 -4.42 7.30 17.52
CA ILE A 82 -4.00 7.45 16.12
C ILE A 82 -2.49 7.19 16.04
N PRO A 83 -2.02 6.10 15.40
CA PRO A 83 -0.59 5.90 15.19
C PRO A 83 -0.06 6.90 14.16
N GLU A 84 1.22 7.28 14.29
CA GLU A 84 1.85 8.20 13.33
C GLU A 84 2.16 7.52 12.00
N LYS A 85 2.57 6.26 12.07
CA LYS A 85 2.97 5.41 10.95
C LYS A 85 2.67 3.94 11.26
N ILE A 86 2.55 3.14 10.21
CA ILE A 86 2.49 1.68 10.31
C ILE A 86 3.83 1.14 9.82
N THR A 87 4.51 0.38 10.66
CA THR A 87 5.76 -0.29 10.27
C THR A 87 5.45 -1.65 9.67
N VAL A 88 6.03 -1.93 8.51
CA VAL A 88 6.02 -3.24 7.84
C VAL A 88 7.44 -3.76 7.78
N ASP A 89 7.68 -4.91 8.39
CA ASP A 89 9.00 -5.56 8.36
C ASP A 89 9.17 -6.39 7.08
N LEU A 90 10.25 -6.11 6.34
CA LEU A 90 10.64 -6.83 5.14
C LEU A 90 11.71 -7.90 5.40
N ALA A 91 12.11 -8.13 6.66
CA ALA A 91 13.09 -9.12 7.02
C ALA A 91 12.67 -10.53 6.54
N GLY A 92 13.57 -11.19 5.81
CA GLY A 92 13.35 -12.56 5.33
C GLY A 92 12.40 -12.70 4.14
N LYS A 93 11.87 -11.61 3.57
CA LYS A 93 11.00 -11.65 2.38
C LYS A 93 11.81 -11.81 1.09
N ASP A 94 11.41 -12.75 0.26
CA ASP A 94 12.06 -13.10 -1.00
C ASP A 94 11.38 -12.44 -2.22
N VAL A 95 12.01 -12.59 -3.39
CA VAL A 95 11.43 -12.11 -4.66
C VAL A 95 10.17 -12.93 -4.98
N GLY A 96 9.07 -12.24 -5.27
CA GLY A 96 7.76 -12.82 -5.51
C GLY A 96 6.81 -12.75 -4.31
N ASP A 97 7.33 -12.42 -3.12
CA ASP A 97 6.50 -12.33 -1.92
C ASP A 97 5.55 -11.13 -1.97
N VAL A 98 4.32 -11.38 -1.49
CA VAL A 98 3.24 -10.41 -1.39
C VAL A 98 2.95 -10.16 0.08
N ILE A 99 2.88 -8.89 0.48
CA ILE A 99 2.64 -8.49 1.87
C ILE A 99 1.20 -8.02 1.99
N HIS A 100 0.47 -8.76 2.83
CA HIS A 100 -0.92 -8.53 3.14
C HIS A 100 -1.08 -7.68 4.40
N ILE A 101 -2.21 -6.99 4.54
CA ILE A 101 -2.53 -6.23 5.77
C ILE A 101 -2.64 -7.15 6.99
N SER A 102 -3.00 -8.42 6.78
CA SER A 102 -3.07 -9.44 7.82
C SER A 102 -1.70 -9.80 8.43
N ASP A 103 -0.62 -9.64 7.66
CA ASP A 103 0.75 -9.91 8.10
C ASP A 103 1.36 -8.76 8.91
N VAL A 104 0.70 -7.59 8.94
CA VAL A 104 1.22 -6.38 9.55
C VAL A 104 0.77 -6.27 11.01
N THR A 105 1.71 -5.94 11.89
CA THR A 105 1.42 -5.70 13.30
C THR A 105 0.68 -4.37 13.48
N LEU A 106 -0.64 -4.43 13.63
CA LEU A 106 -1.46 -3.26 13.92
C LEU A 106 -1.47 -2.96 15.43
N PRO A 107 -1.32 -1.68 15.84
CA PRO A 107 -1.41 -1.30 17.25
C PRO A 107 -2.83 -1.48 17.81
N ALA A 108 -2.93 -1.57 19.14
CA ALA A 108 -4.18 -1.89 19.82
C ALA A 108 -5.30 -0.89 19.49
N GLY A 109 -6.50 -1.41 19.18
CA GLY A 109 -7.69 -0.59 18.95
C GLY A 109 -7.86 -0.07 17.51
N VAL A 110 -6.90 -0.35 16.63
CA VAL A 110 -6.96 -0.01 15.20
C VAL A 110 -7.67 -1.12 14.42
N LYS A 111 -8.60 -0.75 13.54
CA LYS A 111 -9.22 -1.68 12.60
C LYS A 111 -9.06 -1.18 11.17
N PRO A 112 -8.73 -2.05 10.20
CA PRO A 112 -8.85 -1.69 8.79
C PRO A 112 -10.30 -1.31 8.46
N THR A 113 -10.49 -0.26 7.66
CA THR A 113 -11.84 0.08 7.18
C THR A 113 -12.35 -0.97 6.19
N ILE A 114 -11.44 -1.57 5.43
CA ILE A 114 -11.74 -2.64 4.48
C ILE A 114 -11.55 -3.98 5.19
N GLU A 115 -12.64 -4.76 5.29
CA GLU A 115 -12.64 -6.06 5.96
C GLU A 115 -11.90 -7.16 5.18
N ARG A 116 -11.77 -6.99 3.85
CA ARG A 116 -11.06 -7.94 3.00
C ARG A 116 -9.56 -7.79 3.15
N ASP A 117 -8.84 -8.91 3.05
CA ASP A 117 -7.40 -8.89 2.96
C ASP A 117 -6.96 -8.23 1.64
N PHE A 118 -6.04 -7.29 1.71
CA PHE A 118 -5.52 -6.55 0.57
C PHE A 118 -4.01 -6.41 0.66
N ILE A 119 -3.42 -6.24 -0.52
CA ILE A 119 -1.98 -6.13 -0.70
C ILE A 119 -1.53 -4.70 -0.39
N ILE A 120 -0.51 -4.57 0.45
CA ILE A 120 0.13 -3.29 0.77
C ILE A 120 1.36 -3.08 -0.13
N ALA A 121 2.20 -4.10 -0.22
CA ALA A 121 3.41 -4.10 -1.02
C ALA A 121 3.74 -5.50 -1.51
N SER A 122 4.55 -5.59 -2.56
CA SER A 122 5.12 -6.85 -3.03
C SER A 122 6.56 -6.64 -3.47
N ILE A 123 7.37 -7.69 -3.43
CA ILE A 123 8.72 -7.68 -3.98
C ILE A 123 8.66 -8.35 -5.34
N SER A 124 8.81 -7.57 -6.41
CA SER A 124 8.75 -8.09 -7.78
C SER A 124 10.14 -8.42 -8.32
N ALA A 125 10.21 -9.41 -9.21
CA ALA A 125 11.44 -9.72 -9.94
C ALA A 125 11.84 -8.53 -10.85
N PRO A 126 13.14 -8.23 -10.99
CA PRO A 126 13.58 -7.16 -11.87
C PRO A 126 13.19 -7.49 -13.31
N SER A 127 12.81 -6.47 -14.07
CA SER A 127 12.35 -6.59 -15.46
C SER A 127 13.38 -7.27 -16.39
N GLY A 128 14.66 -7.30 -16.02
CA GLY A 128 15.70 -8.04 -16.75
C GLY A 128 15.60 -9.56 -16.69
N LEU A 129 14.86 -10.12 -15.72
CA LEU A 129 14.59 -11.56 -15.60
C LEU A 129 13.22 -11.97 -16.17
N ARG A 130 12.26 -11.03 -16.30
CA ARG A 130 10.92 -11.31 -16.88
C ARG A 130 10.95 -11.53 -18.40
N GLY A 131 12.09 -11.31 -19.06
CA GLY A 131 12.27 -11.60 -20.48
C GLY A 131 12.66 -13.05 -20.80
N SER A 132 12.75 -13.94 -19.81
CA SER A 132 13.26 -15.31 -19.99
C SER A 132 12.23 -16.41 -19.76
N ASP A 133 11.03 -16.10 -19.24
CA ASP A 133 9.99 -17.08 -18.86
C ASP A 133 8.64 -16.83 -19.57
N GLU A 134 8.66 -16.27 -20.78
CA GLU A 134 7.55 -16.42 -21.74
C GLU A 134 7.93 -17.44 -22.82
N GLU A 135 8.37 -18.65 -22.42
CA GLU A 135 8.21 -19.81 -23.30
C GLU A 135 6.75 -20.25 -23.22
N THR A 136 5.97 -19.74 -24.17
CA THR A 136 4.62 -20.19 -24.44
C THR A 136 4.68 -21.68 -24.80
N ASP A 137 4.08 -22.49 -23.94
CA ASP A 137 3.71 -23.88 -24.18
C ASP A 137 2.71 -23.96 -25.36
N GLU A 138 3.21 -23.85 -26.59
CA GLU A 138 2.51 -24.34 -27.78
C GLU A 138 2.86 -25.82 -27.96
N THR A 139 2.06 -26.69 -27.36
CA THR A 139 2.03 -28.10 -27.70
C THR A 139 1.73 -28.28 -29.21
N PRO A 140 2.58 -28.95 -30.00
CA PRO A 140 2.26 -29.23 -31.40
C PRO A 140 1.22 -30.36 -31.46
N VAL A 141 -0.02 -30.02 -31.82
CA VAL A 141 -1.02 -31.03 -32.19
C VAL A 141 -0.62 -31.60 -33.55
N THR A 142 0.04 -32.75 -33.55
CA THR A 142 0.28 -33.55 -34.76
C THR A 142 -0.97 -34.39 -34.99
N GLU A 143 -1.72 -34.13 -36.06
CA GLU A 143 -2.71 -35.08 -36.56
C GLU A 143 -2.40 -35.43 -38.02
N VAL A 144 -2.10 -36.71 -38.21
CA VAL A 144 -1.73 -37.35 -39.47
C VAL A 144 -3.01 -37.89 -40.11
N ILE A 145 -3.41 -37.38 -41.27
CA ILE A 145 -4.45 -38.06 -42.08
C ILE A 145 -4.10 -38.02 -43.58
N HIS A 146 -3.53 -39.14 -44.02
CA HIS A 146 -3.60 -39.85 -45.30
C HIS A 146 -3.82 -39.11 -46.64
N GLU A 147 -2.87 -39.34 -47.54
CA GLU A 147 -3.01 -39.29 -49.00
C GLU A 147 -4.21 -40.08 -49.52
N ALA A 148 -4.96 -39.47 -50.44
CA ALA A 148 -5.68 -40.16 -51.50
C ALA A 148 -5.73 -39.30 -52.78
N LYS A 149 -4.76 -39.54 -53.66
CA LYS A 149 -4.85 -39.76 -55.12
C LYS A 149 -5.86 -38.97 -55.98
N ASP A 150 -5.31 -38.39 -57.03
CA ASP A 150 -5.92 -37.70 -58.19
C ASP A 150 -7.13 -38.39 -58.85
N ALA A 151 -8.07 -37.57 -59.33
CA ALA A 151 -8.81 -37.73 -60.59
C ALA A 151 -9.57 -36.44 -60.97
N ASP A 152 -8.99 -35.59 -61.83
CA ASP A 152 -9.59 -35.08 -63.09
C ASP A 152 -8.49 -34.45 -63.97
#